data_AF-A0A2L0N817-F1
#
_entry.id   AF-A0A2L0N817-F1
#
_cell.length_a   1.000
_cell.length_b   1.000
_cell.length_c   1.000
_cell.angle_alpha   90.00
_cell.angle_beta   90.00
_cell.angle_gamma   90.00
#
_symmetry.space_group_name_H-M   'P 1'
#
loop_
_entity.id
_entity.type
_entity.pdbx_description
1 polymer ?
#
loop_
_entity_poly.entity_id
_entity_poly.type
_entity_poly.pdbx_seq_one_letter_code
_entity_poly.pdbx_strand_id
1 'polypeptide(L)'
;MSVSIQPGGEPAAQLGLVETAPADDEAARQAAASKEAAESVMQAFGGVRGMVDMTLPGLVFIVTYNITHQVPAAAWAALGLSALFVVARLAKRETVQHAFSGVFGVAIGAWISMKTGKAENFYLPGLLWSVGYCIGLAVSALVRWPLIGVMLGPVTGEMFTWRKQNPGRLAAYTKATWAWVLIMGIKPLILFPLYFTHNVNLLGWLKVALGIPPMLLAMYVTWQILLKAPPPIKVQLDDEPAEADRK
;
A
#
# COMPACT_ATOMS: atom_id res chain seq x y z
N MET A 1 -18.96 -28.96 85.27
CA MET A 1 -18.02 -27.84 85.01
C MET A 1 -18.40 -27.29 83.65
N SER A 2 -18.87 -26.05 83.65
CA SER A 2 -19.52 -25.33 82.55
C SER A 2 -18.56 -24.99 81.40
N VAL A 3 -19.13 -24.53 80.28
CA VAL A 3 -18.59 -23.67 79.19
C VAL A 3 -18.73 -24.37 77.83
N SER A 4 -19.27 -23.83 76.75
CA SER A 4 -20.23 -22.74 76.46
C SER A 4 -20.55 -22.93 74.96
N ILE A 5 -21.82 -22.99 74.57
CA ILE A 5 -22.23 -22.91 73.16
C ILE A 5 -22.62 -21.47 72.87
N GLN A 6 -22.00 -20.84 71.87
CA GLN A 6 -22.70 -19.89 71.00
C GLN A 6 -22.25 -19.97 69.54
N PRO A 7 -23.14 -19.64 68.58
CA PRO A 7 -23.04 -20.02 67.17
C PRO A 7 -22.77 -18.83 66.21
N GLY A 8 -22.49 -19.16 64.95
CA GLY A 8 -22.88 -18.33 63.81
C GLY A 8 -21.77 -17.55 63.09
N GLY A 9 -21.69 -17.76 61.76
CA GLY A 9 -21.14 -16.78 60.81
C GLY A 9 -20.07 -17.31 59.85
N GLU A 10 -20.48 -17.98 58.78
CA GLU A 10 -19.82 -17.78 57.47
C GLU A 10 -20.41 -16.51 56.81
N PRO A 11 -19.88 -15.96 55.71
CA PRO A 11 -18.50 -15.91 55.19
C PRO A 11 -18.13 -14.48 54.71
N ALA A 12 -16.88 -13.99 54.83
CA ALA A 12 -16.48 -12.79 54.07
C ALA A 12 -14.96 -12.54 54.00
N ALA A 13 -14.54 -12.11 52.81
CA ALA A 13 -13.33 -11.33 52.50
C ALA A 13 -12.01 -12.09 52.24
N GLN A 14 -12.03 -12.95 51.20
CA GLN A 14 -11.01 -12.80 50.15
C GLN A 14 -11.36 -11.56 49.34
N LEU A 15 -10.47 -10.57 49.30
CA LEU A 15 -10.25 -9.64 48.18
C LEU A 15 -9.05 -8.79 48.55
N GLY A 16 -7.87 -9.39 48.41
CA GLY A 16 -6.63 -8.64 48.31
C GLY A 16 -6.75 -7.71 47.10
N LEU A 17 -6.49 -6.44 47.36
CA LEU A 17 -6.46 -5.31 46.45
C LEU A 17 -5.83 -5.68 45.10
N VAL A 18 -6.66 -5.83 44.06
CA VAL A 18 -6.23 -5.47 42.72
C VAL A 18 -6.21 -3.96 42.72
N GLU A 19 -5.02 -3.40 42.95
CA GLU A 19 -4.74 -1.98 42.76
C GLU A 19 -5.02 -1.67 41.29
N THR A 20 -6.25 -1.25 40.99
CA THR A 20 -6.59 -0.69 39.69
C THR A 20 -5.76 0.57 39.55
N ALA A 21 -4.72 0.52 38.72
CA ALA A 21 -3.99 1.71 38.28
C ALA A 21 -5.03 2.79 37.92
N PRO A 22 -4.88 4.04 38.39
CA PRO A 22 -5.92 5.05 38.23
C PRO A 22 -6.19 5.20 36.73
N ALA A 23 -7.46 5.12 36.34
CA ALA A 23 -7.90 5.18 34.93
C ALA A 23 -7.37 6.44 34.19
N ASP A 24 -6.97 7.46 34.94
CA ASP A 24 -6.32 8.68 34.47
C ASP A 24 -4.92 8.43 33.87
N ASP A 25 -4.12 7.51 34.44
CA ASP A 25 -2.81 7.13 33.91
C ASP A 25 -2.93 6.32 32.62
N GLU A 26 -3.96 5.48 32.51
CA GLU A 26 -4.22 4.69 31.31
C GLU A 26 -4.78 5.56 30.18
N ALA A 27 -5.67 6.51 30.49
CA ALA A 27 -6.14 7.52 29.55
C ALA A 27 -5.02 8.44 29.07
N ALA A 28 -4.11 8.87 29.97
CA ALA A 28 -2.94 9.67 29.61
C ALA A 28 -1.97 8.90 28.70
N ARG A 29 -1.71 7.61 28.99
CA ARG A 29 -0.88 6.75 28.12
C ARG A 29 -1.54 6.49 26.77
N GLN A 30 -2.85 6.27 26.71
CA GLN A 30 -3.58 6.12 25.44
C GLN A 30 -3.57 7.42 24.62
N ALA A 31 -3.72 8.59 25.27
CA ALA A 31 -3.61 9.88 24.60
C ALA A 31 -2.19 10.13 24.07
N ALA A 32 -1.16 9.78 24.83
CA ALA A 32 0.24 9.87 24.41
C ALA A 32 0.53 8.92 23.23
N ALA A 33 0.12 7.66 23.31
CA ALA A 33 0.27 6.68 22.23
C ALA A 33 -0.50 7.07 20.97
N SER A 34 -1.69 7.66 21.12
CA SER A 34 -2.48 8.17 19.99
C SER A 34 -1.80 9.38 19.33
N LYS A 35 -1.19 10.26 20.12
CA LYS A 35 -0.45 11.42 19.62
C LYS A 35 0.83 11.01 18.90
N GLU A 36 1.58 10.06 19.46
CA GLU A 36 2.78 9.50 18.84
C GLU A 36 2.47 8.74 17.56
N ALA A 37 1.37 7.96 17.54
CA ALA A 37 0.87 7.33 16.33
C ALA A 37 0.45 8.37 15.28
N ALA A 38 -0.22 9.46 15.68
CA ALA A 38 -0.59 10.54 14.78
C ALA A 38 0.63 11.28 14.20
N GLU A 39 1.67 11.52 15.00
CA GLU A 39 2.93 12.14 14.55
C GLU A 39 3.71 11.21 13.61
N SER A 40 3.79 9.92 13.93
CA SER A 40 4.44 8.91 13.09
C SER A 40 3.73 8.75 11.73
N VAL A 41 2.39 8.68 11.74
CA VAL A 41 1.58 8.69 10.52
C VAL A 41 1.82 9.98 9.74
N MET A 42 1.78 11.14 10.39
CA MET A 42 2.00 12.42 9.73
C MET A 42 3.40 12.52 9.11
N GLN A 43 4.45 12.02 9.77
CA GLN A 43 5.79 11.93 9.19
C GLN A 43 5.85 10.96 8.00
N ALA A 44 5.20 9.79 8.10
CA ALA A 44 5.16 8.80 7.03
C ALA A 44 4.50 9.33 5.75
N PHE A 45 3.57 10.28 5.88
CA PHE A 45 2.91 10.95 4.74
C PHE A 45 3.62 12.22 4.26
N GLY A 46 4.75 12.62 4.86
CA GLY A 46 5.52 13.80 4.43
C GLY A 46 5.16 15.10 5.17
N GLY A 47 4.61 14.99 6.38
CA GLY A 47 4.22 16.11 7.24
C GLY A 47 2.95 16.82 6.76
N VAL A 48 2.69 18.00 7.33
CA VAL A 48 1.49 18.83 7.05
C VAL A 48 1.29 19.04 5.55
N ARG A 49 2.38 19.23 4.79
CA ARG A 49 2.32 19.43 3.35
C ARG A 49 1.89 18.18 2.59
N GLY A 50 2.34 17.00 3.00
CA GLY A 50 1.86 15.73 2.45
C GLY A 50 0.39 15.47 2.76
N MET A 51 -0.07 15.88 3.94
CA MET A 51 -1.49 15.85 4.31
C MET A 51 -2.35 16.77 3.45
N VAL A 52 -1.86 17.98 3.17
CA VAL A 52 -2.49 18.93 2.26
C VAL A 52 -2.55 18.34 0.84
N ASP A 53 -1.45 17.78 0.34
CA ASP A 53 -1.38 17.16 -0.99
C ASP A 53 -2.31 15.94 -1.12
N MET A 54 -2.55 15.19 -0.04
CA MET A 54 -3.49 14.06 0.01
C MET A 54 -4.96 14.50 0.02
N THR A 55 -5.29 15.59 0.70
CA THR A 55 -6.68 15.97 0.99
C THR A 55 -7.27 16.91 -0.07
N LEU A 56 -6.46 17.79 -0.64
CA LEU A 56 -6.89 18.77 -1.66
C LEU A 56 -7.52 18.14 -2.91
N PRO A 57 -6.95 17.09 -3.52
CA PRO A 57 -7.57 16.49 -4.70
C PRO A 57 -8.96 15.90 -4.40
N GLY A 58 -9.11 15.30 -3.21
CA GLY A 58 -10.40 14.79 -2.75
C GLY A 58 -11.44 15.90 -2.54
N LEU A 59 -11.03 17.02 -1.95
CA LEU A 59 -11.89 18.19 -1.80
C LEU A 59 -12.29 18.79 -3.16
N VAL A 60 -11.35 18.93 -4.09
CA VAL A 60 -11.65 19.43 -5.44
C VAL A 60 -12.58 18.49 -6.19
N PHE A 61 -12.42 17.17 -6.04
CA PHE A 61 -13.37 16.21 -6.58
C PHE A 61 -14.78 16.46 -6.02
N ILE A 62 -14.92 16.52 -4.69
CA ILE A 62 -16.23 16.68 -4.03
C ILE A 62 -16.89 17.99 -4.44
N VAL A 63 -16.16 19.10 -4.40
CA VAL A 63 -16.67 20.43 -4.77
C VAL A 63 -17.06 20.46 -6.25
N THR A 64 -16.21 19.96 -7.14
CA THR A 64 -16.51 19.94 -8.58
C THR A 64 -17.69 19.04 -8.89
N TYR A 65 -17.80 17.88 -8.23
CA TYR A 65 -18.95 16.98 -8.39
C TYR A 65 -20.23 17.61 -7.89
N ASN A 66 -20.20 18.30 -6.74
CA ASN A 66 -21.39 18.94 -6.17
C ASN A 66 -21.91 20.08 -7.07
N ILE A 67 -21.03 20.76 -7.78
CA ILE A 67 -21.41 21.83 -8.73
C ILE A 67 -21.87 21.23 -10.07
N THR A 68 -21.06 20.35 -10.65
CA THR A 68 -21.26 19.87 -12.04
C THR A 68 -22.20 18.68 -12.15
N HIS A 69 -22.39 17.93 -11.05
CA HIS A 69 -23.09 16.63 -11.00
C HIS A 69 -22.54 15.59 -11.99
N GLN A 70 -21.33 15.80 -12.51
CA GLN A 70 -20.70 14.95 -13.52
C GLN A 70 -19.42 14.35 -12.97
N VAL A 71 -19.44 13.02 -12.74
CA VAL A 71 -18.28 12.26 -12.28
C VAL A 71 -17.05 12.43 -13.19
N PRO A 72 -17.17 12.44 -14.54
CA PRO A 72 -16.00 12.64 -15.40
C PRO A 72 -15.34 14.01 -15.21
N ALA A 73 -16.12 15.08 -15.06
CA ALA A 73 -15.59 16.44 -14.88
C ALA A 73 -14.88 16.60 -13.52
N ALA A 74 -15.49 16.08 -12.45
CA ALA A 74 -14.88 16.06 -11.11
C ALA A 74 -13.60 15.22 -11.06
N ALA A 75 -13.60 14.07 -11.73
CA ALA A 75 -12.42 13.22 -11.84
C ALA A 75 -11.29 13.93 -12.59
N TRP A 76 -11.55 14.55 -13.73
CA TRP A 76 -10.53 15.28 -14.49
C TRP A 76 -9.96 16.49 -13.72
N ALA A 77 -10.79 17.21 -12.97
CA ALA A 77 -10.34 18.32 -12.13
C ALA A 77 -9.41 17.86 -10.99
N ALA A 78 -9.81 16.81 -10.27
CA ALA A 78 -9.01 16.25 -9.18
C ALA A 78 -7.70 15.61 -9.69
N LEU A 79 -7.77 14.93 -10.84
CA LEU A 79 -6.60 14.36 -11.51
C LEU A 79 -5.65 15.45 -12.01
N GLY A 80 -6.18 16.54 -12.57
CA GLY A 80 -5.38 17.69 -13.01
C GLY A 80 -4.63 18.36 -11.86
N LEU A 81 -5.30 18.55 -10.72
CA LEU A 81 -4.67 19.11 -9.53
C LEU A 81 -3.60 18.16 -8.95
N SER A 82 -3.89 16.86 -8.90
CA SER A 82 -2.92 15.85 -8.47
C SER A 82 -1.69 15.82 -9.37
N ALA A 83 -1.89 15.93 -10.68
CA ALA A 83 -0.81 16.01 -11.66
C ALA A 83 0.05 17.27 -11.46
N LEU A 84 -0.57 18.41 -11.15
CA LEU A 84 0.12 19.66 -10.80
C LEU A 84 1.02 19.50 -9.56
N PHE A 85 0.54 18.83 -8.52
CA PHE A 85 1.35 18.53 -7.34
C PHE A 85 2.52 17.60 -7.65
N VAL A 86 2.29 16.56 -8.47
CA VAL A 86 3.36 15.68 -8.95
C VAL A 86 4.40 16.46 -9.74
N VAL A 87 3.99 17.34 -10.66
CA VAL A 87 4.90 18.19 -11.44
C VAL A 87 5.69 19.15 -10.54
N ALA A 88 5.03 19.79 -9.57
CA ALA A 88 5.69 20.67 -8.60
C ALA A 88 6.71 19.91 -7.73
N ARG A 89 6.43 18.65 -7.40
CA ARG A 89 7.33 17.76 -6.65
C ARG A 89 8.55 17.36 -7.49
N LEU A 90 8.31 17.05 -8.76
CA LEU A 90 9.35 16.79 -9.77
C LEU A 90 10.26 17.99 -9.98
N ALA A 91 9.69 19.19 -10.06
CA ALA A 91 10.44 20.44 -10.20
C ALA A 91 11.32 20.73 -8.97
N LYS A 92 10.91 20.28 -7.78
CA LYS A 92 11.69 20.37 -6.54
C LYS A 92 12.76 19.28 -6.40
N ARG A 93 12.99 18.45 -7.43
CA ARG A 93 13.96 17.34 -7.47
C ARG A 93 13.70 16.21 -6.45
N GLU A 94 12.55 16.19 -5.80
CA GLU A 94 12.09 14.99 -5.11
C GLU A 94 11.65 14.00 -6.20
N THR A 95 12.33 12.85 -6.32
CA THR A 95 12.02 11.74 -7.24
C THR A 95 12.32 11.94 -8.73
N VAL A 96 13.44 12.57 -9.06
CA VAL A 96 13.97 12.66 -10.44
C VAL A 96 13.97 11.28 -11.16
N GLN A 97 14.18 10.17 -10.46
CA GLN A 97 14.14 8.82 -11.04
C GLN A 97 12.81 8.44 -11.72
N HIS A 98 11.66 8.84 -11.18
CA HIS A 98 10.35 8.49 -11.77
C HIS A 98 10.03 9.35 -13.00
N ALA A 99 10.41 10.63 -12.99
CA ALA A 99 10.31 11.54 -14.15
C ALA A 99 11.06 11.01 -15.37
N PHE A 100 12.31 10.59 -15.15
CA PHE A 100 13.18 10.12 -16.22
C PHE A 100 12.72 8.80 -16.81
N SER A 101 12.16 7.89 -15.99
CA SER A 101 11.62 6.62 -16.50
C SER A 101 10.48 6.82 -17.51
N GLY A 102 9.61 7.82 -17.29
CA GLY A 102 8.51 8.14 -18.20
C GLY A 102 8.99 8.73 -19.52
N VAL A 103 9.85 9.75 -19.45
CA VAL A 103 10.42 10.39 -20.65
C VAL A 103 11.25 9.41 -21.46
N PHE A 104 12.06 8.58 -20.81
CA PHE A 104 12.88 7.58 -21.47
C PHE A 104 12.03 6.51 -22.18
N GLY A 105 10.96 6.04 -21.54
CA GLY A 105 10.01 5.10 -22.16
C GLY A 105 9.31 5.69 -23.39
N VAL A 106 8.90 6.96 -23.32
CA VAL A 106 8.29 7.69 -24.46
C VAL A 106 9.31 7.87 -25.59
N ALA A 107 10.55 8.24 -25.27
CA ALA A 107 11.62 8.42 -26.25
C ALA A 107 11.93 7.12 -27.01
N ILE A 108 12.01 5.98 -26.30
CA ILE A 108 12.20 4.67 -26.93
C ILE A 108 11.02 4.33 -27.83
N GLY A 109 9.78 4.50 -27.36
CA GLY A 109 8.59 4.24 -28.16
C GLY A 109 8.54 5.10 -29.42
N ALA A 110 8.85 6.39 -29.30
CA ALA A 110 8.91 7.33 -30.41
C ALA A 110 10.00 6.93 -31.42
N TRP A 111 11.20 6.59 -30.95
CA TRP A 111 12.29 6.15 -31.82
C TRP A 111 11.93 4.90 -32.63
N ILE A 112 11.32 3.88 -32.01
CA ILE A 112 10.90 2.66 -32.69
C ILE A 112 9.79 2.97 -33.71
N SER A 113 8.81 3.78 -33.33
CA SER A 113 7.72 4.22 -34.22
C SER A 113 8.27 4.94 -35.46
N MET A 114 9.18 5.90 -35.27
CA MET A 114 9.83 6.64 -36.37
C MET A 114 10.65 5.73 -37.28
N LYS A 115 11.40 4.78 -36.73
CA LYS A 115 12.22 3.85 -37.51
C LYS A 115 11.39 2.87 -38.35
N THR A 116 10.21 2.50 -37.86
CA THR A 116 9.34 1.50 -38.49
C THR A 116 8.26 2.12 -39.37
N GLY A 117 8.00 3.42 -39.24
CA GLY A 117 6.93 4.13 -39.95
C GLY A 117 5.51 3.78 -39.47
N LYS A 118 5.38 3.06 -38.35
CA LYS A 118 4.10 2.55 -37.84
C LYS A 118 3.82 3.09 -36.44
N ALA A 119 2.73 3.81 -36.28
CA ALA A 119 2.36 4.44 -35.02
C ALA A 119 2.04 3.44 -33.90
N GLU A 120 1.55 2.23 -34.20
CA GLU A 120 1.32 1.22 -33.15
C GLU A 120 2.61 0.80 -32.43
N ASN A 121 3.76 0.89 -33.09
CA ASN A 121 5.06 0.50 -32.51
C ASN A 121 5.51 1.41 -31.38
N PHE A 122 4.90 2.59 -31.24
CA PHE A 122 5.05 3.43 -30.06
C PHE A 122 4.64 2.71 -28.77
N TYR A 123 3.64 1.82 -28.84
CA TYR A 123 3.10 1.13 -27.67
C TYR A 123 3.84 -0.15 -27.33
N LEU A 124 4.61 -0.70 -28.28
CA LEU A 124 5.24 -2.02 -28.18
C LEU A 124 6.18 -2.15 -26.95
N PRO A 125 7.08 -1.20 -26.65
CA PRO A 125 7.95 -1.30 -25.47
C PRO A 125 7.18 -1.37 -24.16
N GLY A 126 6.15 -0.53 -24.01
CA GLY A 126 5.32 -0.52 -22.80
C GLY A 126 4.46 -1.78 -22.66
N LEU A 127 4.06 -2.37 -23.79
CA LEU A 127 3.32 -3.62 -23.81
C LEU A 127 4.20 -4.80 -23.39
N LEU A 128 5.41 -4.89 -23.94
CA LEU A 128 6.42 -5.88 -23.53
C LEU A 128 6.80 -5.72 -22.06
N TRP A 129 6.95 -4.49 -21.57
CA TRP A 129 7.17 -4.23 -20.16
C TRP A 129 6.02 -4.75 -19.29
N SER A 130 4.77 -4.52 -19.71
CA SER A 130 3.59 -5.00 -18.96
C SER A 130 3.54 -6.53 -18.88
N VAL A 131 3.89 -7.22 -19.98
CA VAL A 131 4.01 -8.68 -20.01
C VAL A 131 5.16 -9.15 -19.12
N GLY A 132 6.34 -8.54 -19.26
CA GLY A 132 7.53 -8.85 -18.44
C GLY A 132 7.27 -8.65 -16.95
N TYR A 133 6.54 -7.59 -16.58
CA TYR A 133 6.11 -7.35 -15.20
C TYR A 133 5.19 -8.47 -14.67
N CYS A 134 4.19 -8.89 -15.46
CA CYS A 134 3.30 -10.00 -15.05
C CYS A 134 4.07 -11.33 -14.93
N ILE A 135 5.00 -11.61 -15.85
CA ILE A 135 5.87 -12.78 -15.78
C ILE A 135 6.77 -12.70 -14.55
N GLY A 136 7.37 -11.54 -14.26
CA GLY A 136 8.20 -11.31 -13.09
C GLY A 136 7.42 -11.57 -11.79
N LEU A 137 6.19 -11.07 -11.69
CA LEU A 137 5.30 -11.37 -10.56
C LEU A 137 4.99 -12.87 -10.46
N ALA A 138 4.67 -13.53 -11.57
CA ALA A 138 4.36 -14.96 -11.57
C ALA A 138 5.57 -15.80 -11.16
N VAL A 139 6.74 -15.54 -11.73
CA VAL A 139 8.01 -16.20 -11.37
C VAL A 139 8.35 -15.93 -9.90
N SER A 140 8.18 -14.70 -9.41
CA SER A 140 8.42 -14.37 -8.00
C SER A 140 7.54 -15.22 -7.07
N ALA A 141 6.26 -15.39 -7.40
CA ALA A 141 5.34 -16.24 -6.66
C ALA A 141 5.73 -17.72 -6.73
N LEU A 142 6.19 -18.20 -7.89
CA LEU A 142 6.62 -19.59 -8.10
C LEU A 142 7.90 -19.93 -7.31
N VAL A 143 8.87 -19.02 -7.24
CA VAL A 143 10.12 -19.20 -6.47
C VAL A 143 9.89 -18.98 -4.96
N ARG A 144 8.63 -18.83 -4.51
CA ARG A 144 8.22 -18.56 -3.12
C ARG A 144 8.83 -17.26 -2.57
N TRP A 145 9.09 -16.30 -3.46
CA TRP A 145 9.50 -14.93 -3.16
C TRP A 145 8.44 -13.96 -3.69
N PRO A 146 7.21 -13.99 -3.13
CA PRO A 146 6.15 -13.11 -3.59
C PRO A 146 6.59 -11.64 -3.51
N LEU A 147 6.59 -10.95 -4.65
CA LEU A 147 7.05 -9.56 -4.74
C LEU A 147 6.27 -8.64 -3.77
N ILE A 148 4.99 -8.91 -3.56
CA ILE A 148 4.15 -8.21 -2.60
C ILE A 148 4.67 -8.38 -1.16
N GLY A 149 5.15 -9.57 -0.79
CA GLY A 149 5.77 -9.80 0.52
C GLY A 149 7.12 -9.11 0.67
N VAL A 150 7.89 -8.98 -0.41
CA VAL A 150 9.15 -8.22 -0.41
C VAL A 150 8.90 -6.72 -0.23
N MET A 151 7.84 -6.18 -0.85
CA MET A 151 7.48 -4.78 -0.69
C MET A 151 6.81 -4.47 0.66
N LEU A 152 5.93 -5.35 1.14
CA LEU A 152 5.20 -5.14 2.39
C LEU A 152 5.96 -5.58 3.64
N GLY A 153 6.98 -6.42 3.50
CA GLY A 153 7.82 -6.88 4.61
C GLY A 153 8.44 -5.73 5.40
N PRO A 154 9.14 -4.79 4.74
CA PRO A 154 9.66 -3.59 5.37
C PRO A 154 8.55 -2.68 5.92
N VAL A 155 7.46 -2.49 5.17
CA VAL A 155 6.33 -1.62 5.55
C VAL A 155 5.63 -2.11 6.82
N THR A 156 5.52 -3.42 7.00
CA THR A 156 4.87 -4.03 8.18
C THR A 156 5.87 -4.34 9.31
N GLY A 157 7.15 -3.96 9.16
CA GLY A 157 8.21 -4.13 10.17
C GLY A 157 8.69 -5.58 10.37
N GLU A 158 8.26 -6.50 9.51
CA GLU A 158 8.57 -7.93 9.61
C GLU A 158 9.78 -8.35 8.76
N MET A 159 10.21 -7.48 7.84
CA MET A 159 11.26 -7.74 6.85
C MET A 159 11.04 -9.05 6.08
N PHE A 160 11.73 -10.13 6.47
CA PHE A 160 11.64 -11.46 5.83
C PHE A 160 11.15 -12.56 6.79
N THR A 161 10.64 -12.21 7.98
CA THR A 161 10.15 -13.21 8.97
C THR A 161 8.93 -13.97 8.46
N TRP A 162 8.07 -13.36 7.62
CA TRP A 162 6.98 -14.06 6.91
C TRP A 162 7.43 -15.32 6.17
N ARG A 163 8.65 -15.37 5.64
CA ARG A 163 9.12 -16.52 4.86
C ARG A 163 9.53 -17.70 5.74
N LYS A 164 10.06 -17.42 6.93
CA LYS A 164 10.67 -18.43 7.81
C LYS A 164 9.77 -18.84 8.98
N GLN A 165 9.01 -17.90 9.54
CA GLN A 165 8.32 -18.07 10.82
C GLN A 165 6.80 -18.09 10.69
N ASN A 166 6.23 -17.60 9.58
CA ASN A 166 4.76 -17.50 9.42
C ASN A 166 4.28 -18.03 8.06
N PRO A 167 4.04 -19.35 7.93
CA PRO A 167 3.60 -19.95 6.67
C PRO A 167 2.24 -19.41 6.19
N GLY A 168 1.37 -18.97 7.12
CA GLY A 168 0.08 -18.35 6.77
C GLY A 168 0.24 -17.01 6.07
N ARG A 169 1.22 -16.20 6.47
CA ARG A 169 1.52 -14.91 5.84
C ARG A 169 2.25 -15.06 4.50
N LEU A 170 3.15 -16.04 4.38
CA LEU A 170 3.72 -16.44 3.09
C LEU A 170 2.62 -16.82 2.08
N ALA A 171 1.62 -17.58 2.51
CA ALA A 171 0.48 -17.95 1.67
C ALA A 171 -0.38 -16.73 1.28
N ALA A 172 -0.60 -15.78 2.21
CA ALA A 172 -1.31 -14.54 1.93
C ALA A 172 -0.58 -13.67 0.89
N TYR A 173 0.74 -13.45 1.05
CA TYR A 173 1.54 -12.71 0.06
C TYR A 173 1.62 -13.39 -1.29
N THR A 174 1.68 -14.72 -1.31
CA THR A 174 1.66 -15.51 -2.55
C THR A 174 0.30 -15.36 -3.26
N LYS A 175 -0.81 -15.47 -2.53
CA LYS A 175 -2.16 -15.23 -3.07
C LYS A 175 -2.32 -13.81 -3.60
N ALA A 176 -1.83 -12.80 -2.87
CA ALA A 176 -1.88 -11.41 -3.31
C ALA A 176 -1.05 -11.23 -4.60
N THR A 177 0.15 -11.79 -4.66
CA THR A 177 0.99 -11.73 -5.87
C THR A 177 0.30 -12.38 -7.07
N TRP A 178 -0.34 -13.54 -6.88
CA TRP A 178 -1.15 -14.17 -7.94
C TRP A 178 -2.37 -13.35 -8.34
N ALA A 179 -3.04 -12.68 -7.41
CA ALA A 179 -4.12 -11.76 -7.73
C ALA A 179 -3.62 -10.60 -8.61
N TRP A 180 -2.44 -10.05 -8.32
CA TRP A 180 -1.79 -9.06 -9.17
C TRP A 180 -1.49 -9.61 -10.57
N VAL A 181 -0.94 -10.83 -10.67
CA VAL A 181 -0.70 -11.49 -11.98
C VAL A 181 -1.99 -11.60 -12.80
N LEU A 182 -3.08 -12.03 -12.18
CA LEU A 182 -4.37 -12.20 -12.87
C LEU A 182 -4.96 -10.85 -13.29
N ILE A 183 -5.05 -9.89 -12.36
CA ILE A 183 -5.69 -8.60 -12.60
C ILE A 183 -4.88 -7.73 -13.56
N MET A 184 -3.55 -7.66 -13.35
CA MET A 184 -2.65 -6.94 -14.26
C MET A 184 -2.47 -7.65 -15.58
N GLY A 185 -2.57 -8.99 -15.61
CA GLY A 185 -2.42 -9.82 -16.81
C GLY A 185 -3.57 -9.65 -17.82
N ILE A 186 -4.76 -9.26 -17.36
CA ILE A 186 -5.89 -8.94 -18.27
C ILE A 186 -5.52 -7.81 -19.25
N LYS A 187 -4.78 -6.79 -18.78
CA LYS A 187 -4.39 -5.64 -19.60
C LYS A 187 -3.58 -6.04 -20.84
N PRO A 188 -2.42 -6.72 -20.73
CA PRO A 188 -1.68 -7.15 -21.91
C PRO A 188 -2.47 -8.19 -22.73
N LEU A 189 -3.29 -9.04 -22.12
CA LEU A 189 -4.14 -9.98 -22.87
C LEU A 189 -5.15 -9.28 -23.80
N ILE A 190 -5.65 -8.11 -23.42
CA ILE A 190 -6.56 -7.31 -24.27
C ILE A 190 -5.78 -6.44 -25.26
N LEU A 191 -4.71 -5.78 -24.80
CA LEU A 191 -3.96 -4.83 -25.63
C LEU A 191 -3.11 -5.51 -26.71
N PHE A 192 -2.66 -6.76 -26.49
CA PHE A 192 -1.79 -7.46 -27.44
C PHE A 192 -2.51 -7.91 -28.72
N PRO A 193 -3.71 -8.53 -28.68
CA PRO A 193 -4.52 -8.74 -29.88
C PRO A 193 -4.89 -7.43 -30.57
N LEU A 194 -5.22 -6.39 -29.78
CA LEU A 194 -5.60 -5.09 -30.30
C LEU A 194 -4.44 -4.39 -31.04
N TYR A 195 -3.20 -4.59 -30.60
CA TYR A 195 -2.02 -4.07 -31.29
C TYR A 195 -1.93 -4.58 -32.75
N PHE A 196 -2.32 -5.83 -33.03
CA PHE A 196 -2.35 -6.37 -34.39
C PHE A 196 -3.50 -5.83 -35.26
N THR A 197 -4.46 -5.10 -34.68
CA THR A 197 -5.54 -4.44 -35.46
C THR A 197 -5.12 -3.11 -36.06
N HIS A 198 -3.90 -2.63 -35.74
CA HIS A 198 -3.34 -1.35 -36.21
C HIS A 198 -4.19 -0.11 -35.85
N ASN A 199 -5.17 -0.24 -34.95
CA ASN A 199 -6.02 0.88 -34.50
C ASN A 199 -5.37 1.61 -33.32
N VAL A 200 -4.50 2.57 -33.65
CA VAL A 200 -3.71 3.34 -32.69
C VAL A 200 -4.58 4.13 -31.71
N ASN A 201 -5.68 4.73 -32.19
CA ASN A 201 -6.59 5.52 -31.35
C ASN A 201 -7.24 4.66 -30.27
N LEU A 202 -7.80 3.51 -30.67
CA LEU A 202 -8.43 2.59 -29.73
C LEU A 202 -7.39 2.00 -28.77
N LEU A 203 -6.19 1.67 -29.25
CA LEU A 203 -5.09 1.16 -28.43
C LEU A 203 -4.66 2.19 -27.37
N GLY A 204 -4.58 3.46 -27.73
CA GLY A 204 -4.26 4.56 -26.82
C GLY A 204 -5.31 4.73 -25.73
N TRP A 205 -6.58 4.86 -26.12
CA TRP A 205 -7.69 5.01 -25.17
C TRP A 205 -7.80 3.82 -24.22
N LEU A 206 -7.74 2.60 -24.74
CA LEU A 206 -7.86 1.40 -23.93
C LEU A 206 -6.66 1.21 -23.00
N LYS A 207 -5.46 1.60 -23.42
CA LYS A 207 -4.27 1.59 -22.54
C LYS A 207 -4.45 2.53 -21.35
N VAL A 208 -5.02 3.71 -21.55
CA VAL A 208 -5.31 4.69 -20.48
C VAL A 208 -6.44 4.18 -19.59
N ALA A 209 -7.54 3.71 -20.18
CA ALA A 209 -8.69 3.17 -19.46
C ALA A 209 -8.32 1.95 -18.60
N LEU A 210 -7.45 1.06 -19.10
CA LEU A 210 -6.93 -0.10 -18.35
C LEU A 210 -5.69 0.24 -17.51
N GLY A 211 -5.37 1.51 -17.28
CA GLY A 211 -4.25 1.92 -16.45
C GLY A 211 -4.60 1.82 -14.96
N ILE A 212 -5.49 2.71 -14.52
CA ILE A 212 -5.81 2.89 -13.10
C ILE A 212 -6.79 1.85 -12.54
N PRO A 213 -7.91 1.49 -13.22
CA PRO A 213 -8.91 0.61 -12.63
C PRO A 213 -8.39 -0.77 -12.24
N PRO A 214 -7.61 -1.49 -13.09
CA PRO A 214 -7.02 -2.77 -12.68
C PRO A 214 -6.06 -2.62 -11.50
N MET A 215 -5.33 -1.50 -11.42
CA MET A 215 -4.36 -1.26 -10.35
C MET A 215 -5.07 -1.08 -9.00
N LEU A 216 -6.15 -0.30 -8.97
CA LEU A 216 -6.99 -0.14 -7.78
C LEU A 216 -7.62 -1.47 -7.35
N LEU A 217 -8.09 -2.27 -8.32
CA LEU A 217 -8.65 -3.58 -8.03
C LEU A 217 -7.61 -4.53 -7.39
N ALA A 218 -6.39 -4.57 -7.93
CA ALA A 218 -5.31 -5.37 -7.36
C ALA A 218 -4.94 -4.94 -5.93
N MET A 219 -4.93 -3.62 -5.69
CA MET A 219 -4.71 -3.05 -4.36
C MET A 219 -5.83 -3.46 -3.39
N TYR A 220 -7.09 -3.33 -3.81
CA TYR A 220 -8.25 -3.74 -3.01
C TYR A 220 -8.23 -5.23 -2.66
N VAL A 221 -7.93 -6.10 -3.63
CA VAL A 221 -7.83 -7.54 -3.38
C VAL A 221 -6.68 -7.86 -2.44
N THR A 222 -5.54 -7.18 -2.58
CA THR A 222 -4.41 -7.32 -1.66
C THR A 222 -4.81 -6.95 -0.23
N TRP A 223 -5.52 -5.84 -0.06
CA TRP A 223 -6.08 -5.42 1.22
C TRP A 223 -7.00 -6.49 1.83
N GLN A 224 -7.96 -7.02 1.06
CA GLN A 224 -8.87 -8.08 1.51
C GLN A 224 -8.13 -9.36 1.94
N ILE A 225 -7.04 -9.71 1.25
CA ILE A 225 -6.21 -10.87 1.59
C ILE A 225 -5.44 -10.60 2.90
N LEU A 226 -4.89 -9.40 3.07
CA LEU A 226 -4.12 -9.02 4.25
C LEU A 226 -4.96 -8.90 5.51
N LEU A 227 -6.19 -8.42 5.41
CA LEU A 227 -7.14 -8.40 6.54
C LEU A 227 -7.41 -9.79 7.12
N LYS A 228 -7.26 -10.84 6.31
CA LYS A 228 -7.46 -12.24 6.71
C LYS A 228 -6.15 -12.95 7.06
N ALA A 229 -5.01 -12.27 6.95
CA ALA A 229 -3.70 -12.84 7.21
C ALA A 229 -3.38 -12.83 8.72
N PRO A 230 -2.59 -13.79 9.22
CA PRO A 230 -2.11 -13.76 10.61
C PRO A 230 -1.28 -12.50 10.90
N PRO A 231 -1.28 -12.01 12.15
CA PRO A 231 -0.69 -10.72 12.50
C PRO A 231 0.82 -10.69 12.29
N PRO A 232 1.40 -9.48 12.16
CA PRO A 232 2.81 -9.36 11.89
C PRO A 232 3.72 -9.81 13.02
N ILE A 233 4.72 -10.66 12.71
CA ILE A 233 5.84 -10.90 13.62
C ILE A 233 6.86 -9.79 13.41
N LYS A 234 6.82 -8.83 14.34
CA LYS A 234 7.80 -7.76 14.58
C LYS A 234 9.24 -8.29 14.51
N VAL A 235 10.14 -7.81 13.66
CA VAL A 235 11.57 -7.98 13.98
C VAL A 235 11.84 -6.99 15.12
N GLN A 236 12.10 -7.49 16.33
CA GLN A 236 12.71 -6.68 17.39
C GLN A 236 14.08 -6.27 16.86
N LEU A 237 14.17 -5.06 16.32
CA LEU A 237 15.43 -4.36 16.18
C LEU A 237 15.67 -3.78 17.58
N ASP A 238 16.31 -4.57 18.44
CA ASP A 238 16.79 -4.09 19.73
C ASP A 238 17.89 -3.05 19.45
N ASP A 239 17.48 -1.79 19.27
CA ASP A 239 18.35 -0.64 19.52
C ASP A 239 18.40 -0.41 21.04
N GLU A 240 18.97 -1.36 21.77
CA GLU A 240 19.61 -1.09 23.05
C GLU A 240 20.90 -1.92 23.10
N PRO A 241 22.09 -1.31 23.00
CA PRO A 241 23.29 -1.98 23.47
C PRO A 241 23.16 -2.12 24.99
N ALA A 242 22.59 -3.24 25.43
CA ALA A 242 22.73 -3.69 26.80
C ALA A 242 24.23 -3.84 27.11
N GLU A 243 24.70 -3.02 28.03
CA GLU A 243 25.87 -3.24 28.88
C GLU A 243 27.20 -3.46 28.15
N ALA A 244 27.90 -2.36 27.90
CA ALA A 244 29.34 -2.33 28.20
C ALA A 244 29.53 -1.98 29.68
N ASP A 245 29.00 -2.82 30.59
CA ASP A 245 29.58 -2.92 31.93
C ASP A 245 30.76 -3.89 31.84
N ARG A 246 31.96 -3.34 31.71
CA ARG A 246 33.19 -4.08 31.98
C ARG A 246 34.26 -3.13 32.52
N LYS A 247 34.23 -3.00 33.85
CA LYS A 247 35.31 -2.66 34.79
C LYS A 247 35.70 -1.20 34.96
#